data_AF-A0A8X6VNL1-F1
#
_entry.id   AF-A0A8X6VNL1-F1
#
_cell.length_a   1.000
_cell.length_b   1.000
_cell.length_c   1.000
_cell.angle_alpha   90.00
_cell.angle_beta   90.00
_cell.angle_gamma   90.00
#
_symmetry.space_group_name_H-M   'P 1'
#
loop_
_entity.id
_entity.type
_entity.pdbx_description
1 polymer ?
#
loop_
_entity_poly.entity_id
_entity_poly.type
_entity_poly.pdbx_seq_one_letter_code
_entity_poly.pdbx_strand_id
1 'polypeptide(L)' 'MPRRDGPYIVLSKRSPTTFVVASCDKPDEPLGVYHTSALTLFLNGTETQSPVVPLKKRGRPRKNSH' A
#
# COMPACT_ATOMS: atom_id res chain seq x y z
N MET A 1 -4.69 0.41 12.91
CA MET A 1 -4.60 0.25 11.43
C MET A 1 -3.96 1.51 10.89
N PRO A 2 -2.81 1.46 10.19
CA PRO A 2 -2.31 2.64 9.50
C PRO A 2 -3.35 3.02 8.45
N ARG A 3 -3.83 4.27 8.51
CA ARG A 3 -4.77 4.80 7.52
C ARG A 3 -4.01 4.89 6.21
N ARG A 4 -4.40 4.12 5.20
CA ARG A 4 -4.02 4.41 3.83
C ARG A 4 -4.84 5.63 3.43
N ASP A 5 -4.17 6.75 3.19
CA ASP A 5 -4.79 7.87 2.49
C ASP A 5 -5.33 7.38 1.13
N GLY A 6 -6.38 8.07 0.67
CA GLY A 6 -7.32 7.61 -0.35
C GLY A 6 -6.74 7.29 -1.72
N PRO A 7 -7.60 6.93 -2.68
CA PRO A 7 -7.17 6.69 -4.04
C PRO A 7 -6.54 7.95 -4.64
N TYR A 8 -5.39 7.78 -5.26
CA TYR A 8 -4.68 8.81 -5.99
C TYR A 8 -4.69 8.52 -7.48
N ILE A 9 -4.61 9.58 -8.28
CA ILE A 9 -4.41 9.48 -9.72
C ILE A 9 -2.99 9.92 -10.08
N VAL A 10 -2.44 9.34 -11.15
CA VAL A 10 -1.14 9.74 -11.68
C VAL A 10 -1.35 10.84 -12.72
N LEU A 11 -0.83 12.02 -12.44
CA LEU A 11 -0.86 13.17 -13.35
C LEU A 11 0.18 13.07 -14.45
N SER A 12 1.41 12.73 -14.07
CA SER A 12 2.54 12.67 -14.99
C SER A 12 3.64 11.76 -14.47
N LYS A 13 4.40 11.18 -15.39
CA LYS A 13 5.55 10.33 -15.09
C LYS A 13 6.84 11.15 -15.17
N ARG A 14 7.49 11.38 -14.03
CA ARG A 14 8.78 12.10 -13.96
C ARG A 14 9.96 11.21 -14.28
N SER A 15 9.90 9.93 -13.90
CA SER A 15 10.94 8.93 -14.18
C SER A 15 10.32 7.53 -14.22
N PRO A 16 11.06 6.47 -14.58
CA PRO A 16 10.54 5.10 -14.57
C PRO A 16 9.84 4.69 -13.26
N THR A 17 10.31 5.23 -12.14
CA THR A 17 9.83 4.88 -10.80
C THR A 17 9.25 6.06 -10.01
N THR A 18 9.10 7.25 -10.61
CA THR A 18 8.58 8.44 -9.91
C THR A 18 7.41 9.06 -10.67
N PHE A 19 6.35 9.37 -9.93
CA PHE A 19 5.09 9.85 -10.47
C PHE A 19 4.62 11.09 -9.71
N VAL A 20 4.11 12.06 -10.46
CA VAL A 20 3.33 13.16 -9.89
C VAL A 20 1.92 12.61 -9.64
N VAL A 21 1.44 12.72 -8.40
CA VAL A 21 0.13 12.22 -8.01
C VAL A 21 -0.79 13.36 -7.59
N ALA A 22 -2.10 13.17 -7.78
CA ALA A 22 -3.15 14.08 -7.32
C ALA A 22 -4.29 13.30 -6.65
N SER A 23 -5.11 14.01 -5.89
CA SER A 23 -6.36 13.47 -5.35
C SER A 23 -7.37 13.26 -6.47
N CYS A 24 -8.25 12.26 -6.32
CA CYS A 24 -9.38 12.08 -7.24
C CYS A 24 -10.32 13.29 -7.27
N ASP A 25 -10.52 13.97 -6.14
CA ASP A 25 -11.40 15.16 -6.04
C ASP A 25 -10.86 16.38 -6.80
N LYS A 26 -9.54 16.52 -6.87
CA LYS A 26 -8.86 17.66 -7.50
C LYS A 26 -7.74 17.15 -8.38
N PRO A 27 -8.06 16.67 -9.59
CA PRO A 27 -7.06 16.09 -10.47
C PRO A 27 -6.05 17.12 -10.98
N ASP A 28 -6.41 18.41 -11.00
CA ASP A 28 -5.55 19.49 -11.51
C ASP A 28 -4.45 19.91 -10.51
N GLU A 29 -4.66 19.66 -9.21
CA GLU A 29 -3.74 20.07 -8.15
C GLU A 29 -2.78 18.94 -7.79
N PRO A 30 -1.47 19.06 -8.11
CA PRO A 30 -0.51 18.02 -7.77
C PRO A 30 -0.29 17.99 -6.25
N LEU A 31 -0.55 16.85 -5.63
CA LEU A 31 -0.26 16.63 -4.21
C LEU A 31 1.24 16.49 -3.96
N GLY A 32 1.96 15.94 -4.94
CA GLY A 32 3.40 15.74 -4.83
C GLY A 32 3.93 14.68 -5.77
N VAL A 33 5.22 14.37 -5.58
CA VAL A 33 5.94 13.37 -6.36
C VAL A 33 6.28 12.19 -5.46
N TYR A 34 5.89 10.99 -5.87
CA TYR A 34 6.12 9.77 -5.10
C TYR A 34 6.88 8.72 -5.92
N HIS A 35 7.66 7.92 -5.22
CA HIS A 35 8.31 6.74 -5.77
C HIS A 35 7.34 5.54 -5.80
N THR A 36 7.50 4.61 -6.75
CA THR A 36 6.69 3.39 -6.89
C THR A 36 6.56 2.60 -5.59
N SER A 37 7.63 2.55 -4.79
CA SER A 37 7.65 1.80 -3.53
C SER A 37 6.75 2.39 -2.44
N ALA A 38 6.39 3.67 -2.56
CA ALA A 38 5.49 4.35 -1.62
C ALA A 38 4.01 4.27 -2.06
N LEU A 39 3.76 3.82 -3.31
CA LEU A 39 2.42 3.74 -3.88
C LEU A 39 1.90 2.30 -3.83
N THR A 40 0.62 2.14 -3.55
CA THR A 40 -0.09 0.86 -3.70
C THR A 40 -1.04 0.99 -4.88
N LEU A 41 -1.02 0.02 -5.81
CA LEU A 41 -1.98 -0.01 -6.92
C LEU A 41 -3.41 -0.07 -6.39
N PHE A 42 -4.27 0.80 -6.91
CA PHE A 42 -5.68 0.79 -6.61
C PHE A 42 -6.37 -0.27 -7.48
N LEU A 43 -6.88 -1.33 -6.85
CA LEU A 43 -7.57 -2.43 -7.52
C LEU A 43 -9.08 -2.21 -7.36
N ASN A 44 -9.74 -1.64 -8.38
CA ASN A 44 -11.17 -1.27 -8.37
C ASN A 44 -12.13 -2.47 -8.49
N GLY A 45 -11.97 -3.53 -7.68
CA GLY A 45 -12.95 -4.62 -7.64
C GLY A 45 -12.42 -6.03 -7.52
N THR A 46 -11.14 -6.24 -7.22
CA THR A 46 -10.64 -7.53 -6.77
C THR A 46 -10.23 -7.43 -5.31
N GLU A 47 -11.21 -7.76 -4.47
CA GLU A 47 -10.99 -8.34 -3.15
C GLU A 47 -9.85 -9.36 -3.20
N THR A 48 -8.65 -8.94 -2.87
CA THR A 48 -7.69 -9.75 -2.13
C THR A 48 -6.74 -8.83 -1.37
N GLN A 49 -7.28 -7.89 -0.58
CA GLN A 49 -6.59 -7.57 0.68
C GLN A 49 -6.90 -8.71 1.66
N SER A 50 -6.50 -9.94 1.30
CA SER A 50 -6.34 -10.98 2.30
C SER A 50 -5.42 -10.38 3.36
N PRO A 51 -5.84 -10.34 4.64
CA PRO A 51 -4.98 -9.81 5.69
C PRO A 51 -3.65 -10.54 5.55
N VAL A 52 -2.56 -9.76 5.46
CA VAL A 52 -1.19 -10.28 5.58
C VAL A 52 -1.24 -11.25 6.75
N VAL A 53 -1.09 -12.54 6.41
CA VAL A 53 -1.37 -13.72 7.23
C VAL A 53 -1.18 -13.41 8.71
N PRO A 54 -2.16 -13.67 9.61
CA PRO A 54 -1.93 -13.45 11.03
C PRO A 54 -0.61 -14.12 11.41
N LEU A 55 0.36 -13.32 11.85
CA LEU A 55 1.66 -13.78 12.31
C LEU A 55 1.40 -14.90 13.32
N LYS A 56 1.60 -16.16 12.89
CA LYS A 56 1.51 -17.30 13.79
C LYS A 56 2.49 -17.03 14.92
N LYS A 57 1.98 -16.80 16.13
CA LYS A 57 2.83 -16.69 17.32
C LYS A 57 3.67 -17.96 17.37
N ARG A 58 4.97 -17.85 17.11
CA ARG A 58 5.93 -18.91 17.44
C ARG A 58 5.95 -18.99 18.96
N GLY A 59 5.14 -19.87 19.53
CA GLY A 59 5.34 -20.33 20.90
C GLY A 59 6.57 -21.24 20.95
N ARG A 60 7.35 -21.15 22.02
CA ARG A 60 8.44 -22.10 22.30
C ARG A 60 7.82 -23.50 22.45
N PRO A 61 8.30 -24.54 21.74
CA PRO A 61 7.86 -25.91 22.02
C PRO A 61 8.09 -26.22 23.49
N ARG A 62 7.09 -26.78 24.18
CA ARG A 62 7.27 -27.23 25.57
C ARG A 62 8.28 -28.37 25.57
N LYS A 63 9.28 -28.28 26.44
CA LYS A 63 10.26 -29.35 26.66
C LYS A 63 9.54 -30.52 27.30
N ASN A 64 9.42 -31.64 26.59
CA ASN A 64 9.03 -32.89 27.20
C ASN A 64 10.27 -33.41 27.95
N SER A 65 10.19 -33.45 29.28
CA SER A 65 11.14 -34.20 30.10
C SER A 65 10.50 -35.56 30.37
N HIS A 66 11.16 -36.64 29.97
CA HIS A 66 10.91 -37.99 30.46
C HIS A 66 12.10 -38.40 31.35
#